data_AF-A0A016T5T2-F1
#
_entry.id   AF-A0A016T5T2-F1
#
_cell.length_a   1.000
_cell.length_b   1.000
_cell.length_c   1.000
_cell.angle_alpha   90.00
_cell.angle_beta   90.00
_cell.angle_gamma   90.00
#
_symmetry.space_group_name_H-M   'P 1'
#
loop_
_entity.id
_entity.type
_entity.pdbx_description
1 polymer ?
#
loop_
_entity_poly.entity_id
_entity_poly.type
_entity_poly.pdbx_seq_one_letter_code
_entity_poly.pdbx_strand_id
1 'polypeptide(L)'
;MVNHHLVVSHHRNAEDRHVHHSKKAQQKMMQNPYTCEVQLDELGPDDTILDFAYISEENFVLVVLLTSQGDVQTYCELANDKPRRSLTRRHSLCGQQVEPVSVCLGPEATFVVFGLADGNVLLTPIKNLMAYKFALMWLLSRFVVCRLQQT
;
A
#
# COMPACT_ATOMS: atom_id res chain seq x y z
N MET A 1 -3.45 -62.19 47.71
CA MET A 1 -2.56 -61.59 48.74
C MET A 1 -1.17 -61.46 48.13
N VAL A 2 -0.45 -60.38 48.47
CA VAL A 2 0.92 -60.00 48.03
C VAL A 2 0.94 -59.42 46.59
N ASN A 3 1.10 -58.13 46.29
CA ASN A 3 1.77 -56.96 46.88
C ASN A 3 3.27 -56.80 46.48
N HIS A 4 3.59 -55.59 45.99
CA HIS A 4 4.89 -54.90 45.93
C HIS A 4 5.97 -55.18 44.86
N HIS A 5 6.20 -54.15 44.01
CA HIS A 5 7.39 -53.26 43.97
C HIS A 5 8.78 -53.81 43.58
N LEU A 6 9.38 -53.28 42.49
CA LEU A 6 10.81 -52.95 42.24
C LEU A 6 10.95 -52.53 40.76
N VAL A 7 11.48 -51.39 40.28
CA VAL A 7 12.66 -50.56 40.55
C VAL A 7 14.01 -51.20 40.11
N VAL A 8 14.51 -50.70 38.97
CA VAL A 8 15.92 -50.36 38.61
C VAL A 8 16.83 -51.41 37.93
N SER A 9 16.97 -51.19 36.61
CA SER A 9 18.16 -51.14 35.73
C SER A 9 19.39 -52.04 35.95
N HIS A 10 19.89 -52.62 34.85
CA HIS A 10 21.26 -52.41 34.33
C HIS A 10 21.44 -53.15 32.99
N HIS A 11 21.92 -52.45 31.95
CA HIS A 11 23.06 -52.92 31.15
C HIS A 11 23.59 -51.80 30.24
N ARG A 12 24.89 -51.53 30.40
CA ARG A 12 25.72 -50.69 29.53
C ARG A 12 25.95 -51.42 28.21
N ASN A 13 25.99 -50.71 27.08
CA ASN A 13 27.08 -50.87 26.13
C ASN A 13 27.26 -49.66 25.22
N ALA A 14 28.53 -49.41 24.92
CA ALA A 14 29.08 -48.21 24.32
C ALA A 14 29.05 -48.23 22.79
N GLU A 15 29.00 -47.01 22.23
CA GLU A 15 29.58 -46.58 20.95
C GLU A 15 29.11 -47.26 19.66
N ASP A 16 28.32 -46.52 18.86
CA ASP A 16 28.77 -46.26 17.50
C ASP A 16 28.29 -44.89 16.99
N ARG A 17 29.22 -44.18 16.35
CA ARG A 17 29.05 -42.83 15.83
C ARG A 17 28.41 -42.90 14.46
N HIS A 18 27.22 -42.35 14.29
CA HIS A 18 26.86 -41.69 13.04
C HIS A 18 26.03 -40.45 13.31
N VAL A 19 26.70 -39.31 13.17
CA VAL A 19 26.15 -37.95 13.20
C VAL A 19 25.15 -37.83 12.05
N HIS A 20 23.87 -38.09 12.33
CA HIS A 20 22.81 -37.62 11.46
C HIS A 20 22.56 -36.15 11.76
N HIS A 21 23.28 -35.31 11.01
CA HIS A 21 22.87 -33.94 10.74
C HIS A 21 21.50 -33.98 10.05
N SER A 22 20.42 -34.10 10.82
CA SER A 22 19.08 -33.76 10.35
C SER A 22 19.09 -32.26 10.09
N LYS A 23 19.42 -31.91 8.85
CA LYS A 23 19.22 -30.59 8.27
C LYS A 23 17.77 -30.21 8.56
N LYS A 24 17.56 -29.40 9.60
CA LYS A 24 16.44 -28.48 9.67
C LYS A 24 16.58 -27.61 8.44
N ALA A 25 16.04 -28.08 7.32
CA ALA A 25 15.71 -27.23 6.20
C ALA A 25 14.65 -26.29 6.76
N GLN A 26 15.11 -25.19 7.34
CA GLN A 26 14.35 -23.96 7.43
C GLN A 26 13.74 -23.78 6.05
N GLN A 27 12.47 -24.12 5.92
CA GLN A 27 11.65 -23.65 4.83
C GLN A 27 11.48 -22.16 5.12
N LYS A 28 12.55 -21.41 4.86
CA LYS A 28 12.56 -19.96 4.80
C LYS A 28 11.74 -19.68 3.55
N MET A 29 10.42 -19.68 3.69
CA MET A 29 9.53 -19.20 2.65
C MET A 29 10.11 -17.85 2.27
N MET A 30 10.54 -17.71 1.01
CA MET A 30 11.05 -16.45 0.51
C MET A 30 9.96 -15.43 0.82
N GLN A 31 10.23 -14.55 1.79
CA GLN A 31 9.35 -13.42 2.06
C GLN A 31 9.17 -12.72 0.73
N ASN A 32 7.92 -12.44 0.36
CA ASN A 32 7.63 -11.73 -0.87
C ASN A 32 8.45 -10.43 -0.87
N PRO A 33 9.43 -10.25 -1.77
CA PRO A 33 10.27 -9.06 -1.77
C PRO A 33 9.46 -7.80 -2.12
N TYR A 34 8.21 -7.96 -2.55
CA TYR A 34 7.24 -6.91 -2.80
C TYR A 34 6.23 -6.74 -1.66
N THR A 35 6.57 -7.19 -0.44
CA THR A 35 5.71 -6.94 0.74
C THR A 35 5.75 -5.44 1.04
N CYS A 36 4.71 -4.74 0.59
CA CYS A 36 4.53 -3.33 0.86
C CYS A 36 3.64 -3.20 2.11
N GLU A 37 4.22 -2.90 3.27
CA GLU A 37 3.47 -2.54 4.47
C GLU A 37 3.00 -1.08 4.37
N VAL A 38 2.12 -0.79 3.42
CA VAL A 38 1.40 0.50 3.40
C VAL A 38 0.24 0.36 4.37
N GLN A 39 0.46 0.77 5.61
CA GLN A 39 -0.62 1.01 6.55
C GLN A 39 -1.52 2.12 6.00
N LEU A 40 -2.70 1.80 5.47
CA LEU A 40 -3.68 2.79 5.05
C LEU A 40 -4.42 3.37 6.27
N ASP A 41 -3.67 3.92 7.24
CA ASP A 41 -4.13 4.25 8.60
C ASP A 41 -5.20 5.36 8.70
N GLU A 42 -5.49 6.10 7.62
CA GLU A 42 -6.54 7.13 7.65
C GLU A 42 -7.92 6.59 7.29
N LEU A 43 -8.00 5.34 6.81
CA LEU A 43 -9.27 4.69 6.52
C LEU A 43 -9.90 4.20 7.84
N GLY A 44 -11.17 4.50 8.02
CA GLY A 44 -11.96 3.95 9.11
C GLY A 44 -12.09 2.43 8.97
N PRO A 45 -12.44 1.71 10.05
CA PRO A 45 -12.64 0.26 10.02
C PRO A 45 -13.76 -0.18 9.07
N ASP A 46 -14.67 0.73 8.73
CA ASP A 46 -15.82 0.49 7.84
C ASP A 46 -15.56 0.97 6.40
N ASP A 47 -14.41 1.58 6.11
CA ASP A 47 -14.06 2.03 4.77
C ASP A 47 -13.62 0.83 3.92
N THR A 48 -14.28 0.64 2.78
CA THR A 48 -13.86 -0.34 1.77
C THR A 48 -13.35 0.39 0.54
N ILE A 49 -12.31 -0.13 -0.09
CA ILE A 49 -11.78 0.43 -1.34
C ILE A 49 -12.69 -0.03 -2.48
N LEU A 50 -13.32 0.91 -3.17
CA LEU A 50 -14.17 0.65 -4.33
C LEU A 50 -13.36 0.57 -5.62
N ASP A 51 -12.42 1.50 -5.79
CA ASP A 51 -11.58 1.59 -6.99
C ASP A 51 -10.25 2.27 -6.65
N PHE A 52 -9.24 2.10 -7.52
CA PHE A 52 -7.94 2.71 -7.35
C PHE A 52 -7.27 3.03 -8.68
N ALA A 53 -6.44 4.06 -8.67
CA ALA A 53 -5.58 4.39 -9.79
C ALA A 53 -4.18 4.73 -9.29
N TYR A 54 -3.16 4.33 -10.05
CA TYR A 54 -1.79 4.60 -9.65
C TYR A 54 -0.89 4.89 -10.86
N ILE A 55 0.19 5.60 -10.58
CA ILE A 55 1.31 5.79 -11.50
C ILE A 55 2.59 5.48 -10.72
N SER A 56 3.50 4.77 -11.37
CA SER A 56 4.82 4.47 -10.84
C SER A 56 5.85 4.79 -11.91
N GLU A 57 6.71 5.74 -11.58
CA GLU A 57 7.87 6.16 -12.35
C GLU A 57 9.13 5.95 -11.50
N GLU A 58 10.30 6.10 -12.11
CA GLU A 58 11.61 5.73 -11.56
C GLU A 58 11.90 6.28 -10.15
N ASN A 59 11.32 7.44 -9.81
CA ASN A 59 11.49 8.12 -8.53
C ASN A 59 10.16 8.63 -7.95
N PHE A 60 9.03 8.13 -8.43
CA PHE A 60 7.73 8.66 -8.02
C PHE A 60 6.67 7.56 -8.05
N VAL A 61 5.97 7.40 -6.93
CA VAL A 61 4.77 6.58 -6.85
C VAL A 61 3.63 7.47 -6.38
N LEU A 62 2.50 7.40 -7.06
CA LEU A 62 1.25 7.99 -6.61
C LEU A 62 0.16 6.93 -6.71
N VAL A 63 -0.58 6.77 -5.63
CA VAL A 63 -1.77 5.93 -5.54
C VAL A 63 -2.93 6.82 -5.11
N VAL A 64 -4.06 6.67 -5.79
CA VAL A 64 -5.33 7.31 -5.47
C VAL A 64 -6.32 6.19 -5.20
N LEU A 65 -6.91 6.19 -4.02
CA LEU A 65 -7.89 5.21 -3.56
C LEU A 65 -9.24 5.90 -3.41
N LEU A 66 -10.28 5.27 -3.94
CA LEU A 66 -11.67 5.67 -3.75
C LEU A 66 -12.32 4.75 -2.72
N THR A 67 -12.92 5.31 -1.68
CA THR A 67 -13.57 4.55 -0.60
C THR A 67 -15.08 4.45 -0.77
N SER A 68 -15.71 3.53 -0.05
CA SER A 68 -17.17 3.35 0.01
C SER A 68 -17.93 4.55 0.56
N GLN A 69 -17.28 5.43 1.32
CA GLN A 69 -17.86 6.69 1.79
C GLN A 69 -17.77 7.81 0.74
N GLY A 70 -17.14 7.51 -0.41
CA GLY A 70 -16.83 8.46 -1.48
C GLY A 70 -15.66 9.37 -1.16
N ASP A 71 -14.91 9.08 -0.10
CA ASP A 71 -13.69 9.80 0.24
C ASP A 71 -12.54 9.29 -0.63
N VAL A 72 -11.55 10.15 -0.82
CA VAL A 72 -10.40 9.87 -1.68
C VAL A 72 -9.14 9.97 -0.87
N GLN A 73 -8.43 8.85 -0.74
CA GLN A 73 -7.13 8.82 -0.11
C GLN A 73 -6.04 8.84 -1.17
N THR A 74 -5.07 9.72 -1.03
CA THR A 74 -3.88 9.74 -1.88
C THR A 74 -2.66 9.33 -1.08
N TYR A 75 -1.81 8.51 -1.70
CA TYR A 75 -0.49 8.15 -1.22
C TYR A 75 0.51 8.61 -2.27
N CYS A 76 1.55 9.32 -1.85
CA CYS A 76 2.65 9.66 -2.73
C CYS A 76 4.01 9.42 -2.09
N GLU A 77 4.93 8.93 -2.90
CA GLU A 77 6.33 8.70 -2.54
C GLU A 77 7.22 9.30 -3.62
N LEU A 78 8.26 10.01 -3.21
CA LEU A 78 9.16 10.72 -4.11
C LEU A 78 10.61 10.40 -3.74
N ALA A 79 11.28 9.60 -4.57
CA ALA A 79 12.67 9.17 -4.38
C ALA A 79 12.96 8.73 -2.93
N ASN A 80 13.84 9.47 -2.24
CA ASN A 80 14.26 9.21 -0.86
C ASN A 80 13.47 10.02 0.18
N ASP A 81 12.36 10.68 -0.21
CA ASP A 81 11.48 11.36 0.75
C ASP A 81 10.55 10.36 1.43
N LYS A 82 10.08 10.73 2.63
CA LYS A 82 9.10 9.91 3.34
C LYS A 82 7.80 9.85 2.55
N PRO A 83 7.13 8.69 2.50
CA PRO A 83 5.80 8.60 1.95
C PRO A 83 4.83 9.56 2.64
N ARG A 84 3.94 10.15 1.86
CA ARG A 84 2.94 11.13 2.32
C ARG A 84 1.55 10.64 1.96
N ARG A 85 0.59 10.98 2.81
CA ARG A 85 -0.81 10.61 2.66
C ARG A 85 -1.68 11.84 2.79
N SER A 86 -2.85 11.82 2.15
CA SER A 86 -3.87 12.84 2.29
C SER A 86 -5.26 12.21 2.11
N LEU A 87 -6.17 12.51 3.03
CA LEU A 87 -7.59 12.18 2.89
C LEU A 87 -8.36 13.41 2.40
N THR A 88 -8.98 13.28 1.23
CA THR A 88 -9.88 14.28 0.67
C THR A 88 -11.30 13.79 0.83
N ARG A 89 -12.07 14.47 1.68
CA ARG A 89 -13.47 14.11 1.91
C ARG A 89 -14.32 14.42 0.69
N ARG A 90 -15.32 13.58 0.41
CA ARG A 90 -16.25 13.75 -0.72
C ARG A 90 -16.81 15.16 -0.85
N HIS A 91 -17.23 15.76 0.27
CA HIS A 91 -17.81 17.10 0.32
C HIS A 91 -16.83 18.21 -0.13
N SER A 92 -15.53 17.95 -0.06
CA SER A 92 -14.49 18.87 -0.54
C SER A 92 -14.19 18.72 -2.04
N LEU A 93 -14.58 17.58 -2.65
CA LEU A 93 -14.35 17.29 -4.06
C LEU A 93 -15.40 17.95 -4.94
N CYS A 94 -16.67 17.83 -4.54
CA CYS A 94 -17.80 18.39 -5.28
C CYS A 94 -18.90 18.82 -4.31
N GLY A 95 -19.49 19.98 -4.58
CA GLY A 95 -20.66 20.47 -3.82
C GLY A 95 -21.94 19.70 -4.13
N GLN A 96 -21.96 18.86 -5.17
CA GLN A 96 -23.08 17.99 -5.49
C GLN A 96 -23.03 16.70 -4.67
N GLN A 97 -24.18 16.26 -4.16
CA GLN A 97 -24.35 14.98 -3.48
C GLN A 97 -24.47 13.83 -4.51
N VAL A 98 -23.43 13.61 -5.30
CA VAL A 98 -23.36 12.44 -6.19
C VAL A 98 -22.15 11.61 -5.80
N GLU A 99 -22.34 10.29 -5.74
CA GLU A 99 -21.31 9.36 -5.29
C GLU A 99 -20.34 9.02 -6.43
N PRO A 100 -19.02 9.19 -6.21
CA PRO A 100 -18.02 8.63 -7.10
C PRO A 100 -18.00 7.11 -6.98
N VAL A 101 -17.97 6.43 -8.13
CA VAL A 101 -17.98 4.96 -8.24
C VAL A 101 -16.73 4.39 -8.92
N SER A 102 -15.95 5.23 -9.58
CA SER A 102 -14.67 4.85 -10.20
C SER A 102 -13.68 6.01 -10.19
N VAL A 103 -12.40 5.69 -10.32
CA VAL A 103 -11.31 6.65 -10.35
C VAL A 103 -10.27 6.26 -11.40
N CYS A 104 -9.79 7.24 -12.19
CA CYS A 104 -8.61 7.05 -13.03
C CYS A 104 -7.72 8.29 -13.07
N LEU A 105 -6.45 8.09 -13.44
CA LEU A 105 -5.49 9.18 -13.61
C LEU A 105 -5.50 9.67 -15.05
N GLY A 106 -5.53 10.99 -15.21
CA GLY A 106 -5.22 11.65 -16.47
C GLY A 106 -3.74 11.48 -16.84
N PRO A 107 -3.35 11.87 -18.07
CA PRO A 107 -1.96 11.81 -18.51
C PRO A 107 -1.02 12.45 -17.50
N GLU A 108 0.09 11.74 -17.21
CA GLU A 108 1.11 12.16 -16.24
C GLU A 108 0.57 12.45 -14.82
N ALA A 109 -0.60 11.92 -14.49
CA ALA A 109 -1.33 12.21 -13.26
C ALA A 109 -1.63 13.70 -13.03
N THR A 110 -1.77 14.51 -14.09
CA THR A 110 -2.07 15.95 -13.97
C THR A 110 -3.43 16.25 -13.35
N PHE A 111 -4.39 15.34 -13.54
CA PHE A 111 -5.72 15.37 -12.93
C PHE A 111 -6.20 13.95 -12.65
N VAL A 112 -7.22 13.86 -11.81
CA VAL A 112 -7.96 12.65 -11.50
C VAL A 112 -9.36 12.78 -12.08
N VAL A 113 -9.85 11.69 -12.66
CA VAL A 113 -11.18 11.58 -13.22
C VAL A 113 -11.99 10.68 -12.31
N PHE A 114 -13.14 11.16 -11.84
CA PHE A 114 -14.09 10.35 -11.10
C PHE A 114 -15.32 10.07 -11.96
N GLY A 115 -15.65 8.80 -12.15
CA GLY A 115 -16.95 8.40 -12.68
C GLY A 115 -17.99 8.48 -11.57
N LEU A 116 -19.11 9.14 -11.84
CA LEU A 116 -20.17 9.36 -10.86
C LEU A 116 -21.35 8.41 -11.09
N ALA A 117 -22.08 8.06 -10.03
CA ALA A 117 -23.21 7.15 -10.08
C ALA A 117 -24.36 7.62 -10.99
N ASP A 118 -24.46 8.92 -11.26
CA ASP A 118 -25.45 9.50 -12.17
C ASP A 118 -25.02 9.48 -13.65
N GLY A 119 -23.86 8.89 -13.95
CA GLY A 119 -23.28 8.80 -15.29
C GLY A 119 -22.45 10.02 -15.69
N ASN A 120 -22.32 11.05 -14.84
CA ASN A 120 -21.44 12.17 -15.09
C ASN A 120 -19.98 11.85 -14.71
N VAL A 121 -19.09 12.79 -15.04
CA VAL A 121 -17.66 12.69 -14.74
C VAL A 121 -17.19 13.98 -14.07
N LEU A 122 -16.39 13.83 -13.01
CA LEU A 122 -15.72 14.94 -12.33
C LEU A 122 -14.23 14.94 -12.63
N LEU A 123 -13.72 16.05 -13.16
CA LEU A 123 -12.30 16.28 -13.38
C LEU A 123 -11.72 17.12 -12.24
N THR A 124 -10.78 16.53 -11.50
CA THR A 124 -10.17 17.17 -10.33
C THR A 124 -8.66 17.28 -10.52
N PRO A 125 -8.07 18.49 -10.54
CA PRO A 125 -6.62 18.65 -10.57
C PRO A 125 -5.96 17.88 -9.43
N ILE A 126 -4.90 17.11 -9.71
CA ILE A 126 -4.29 16.22 -8.70
C ILE A 126 -3.81 16.98 -7.46
N LYS A 127 -3.38 18.23 -7.65
CA LYS A 127 -2.93 19.12 -6.58
C LYS A 127 -3.98 19.35 -5.48
N ASN A 128 -5.27 19.21 -5.81
CA ASN A 128 -6.37 19.38 -4.85
C ASN A 128 -6.51 18.16 -3.93
N LEU A 129 -5.97 17.01 -4.35
CA LEU A 129 -5.99 15.77 -3.59
C LEU A 129 -4.69 15.55 -2.80
N MET A 130 -3.71 16.42 -2.97
CA MET A 130 -2.39 16.32 -2.35
C MET A 130 -2.21 17.42 -1.30
N ALA A 131 -1.45 17.14 -0.24
CA ALA A 131 -1.12 18.14 0.76
C ALA A 131 -0.42 19.36 0.11
N TYR A 132 -0.73 20.58 0.56
CA TYR A 132 -0.28 21.86 -0.03
C TYR A 132 1.23 21.92 -0.33
N LYS A 133 2.07 21.41 0.58
CA LYS A 133 3.54 21.38 0.39
C LYS A 133 3.96 20.49 -0.80
N PHE A 134 3.24 19.40 -1.04
CA PHE A 134 3.55 18.46 -2.11
C PHE A 134 3.01 18.92 -3.46
N ALA A 135 1.80 19.50 -3.48
CA ALA A 135 1.24 20.12 -4.68
C ALA A 135 2.22 21.10 -5.33
N LEU A 136 2.87 21.94 -4.51
CA LEU A 136 3.87 22.90 -4.99
C LEU A 136 5.14 22.21 -5.51
N MET A 137 5.68 21.24 -4.76
CA MET A 137 6.89 20.52 -5.17
C MET A 137 6.67 19.70 -6.45
N TRP A 138 5.53 19.03 -6.58
CA TRP A 138 5.16 18.23 -7.74
C TRP A 138 4.97 19.09 -9.00
N LEU A 139 4.29 20.25 -8.85
CA LEU A 139 4.21 21.27 -9.90
C LEU A 139 5.60 21.72 -10.35
N LEU A 140 6.50 22.01 -9.40
CA LEU A 140 7.87 22.45 -9.71
C LEU A 140 8.67 21.36 -10.43
N SER A 141 8.65 20.11 -9.96
CA SER A 141 9.35 19.00 -10.61
C SER A 141 8.89 18.80 -12.05
N ARG A 142 7.58 18.80 -12.31
CA ARG A 142 7.04 18.67 -13.67
C ARG A 142 7.30 19.91 -14.52
N PHE A 143 7.19 21.13 -13.98
CA PHE A 143 7.54 22.35 -14.72
C PHE A 143 9.01 22.36 -15.15
N VAL A 144 9.92 21.90 -14.29
CA VAL A 144 11.36 21.80 -14.60
C VAL A 144 11.59 20.72 -15.67
N VAL A 145 10.96 19.55 -15.55
CA VAL A 145 11.07 18.48 -16.57
C VAL A 145 10.51 18.93 -17.92
N CYS A 146 9.32 19.53 -17.96
CA CYS A 146 8.74 20.06 -19.21
C CYS A 146 9.62 21.15 -19.83
N ARG A 147 10.26 22.02 -19.02
CA ARG A 147 11.22 23.03 -19.52
C ARG A 147 12.47 22.39 -20.13
N LEU A 148 12.99 21.32 -19.53
CA LEU A 148 14.20 20.63 -20.02
C LEU A 148 13.97 19.82 -21.30
N GLN A 149 12.75 19.32 -21.55
CA GLN A 149 12.42 18.59 -22.78
C GLN A 149 12.15 19.50 -23.99
N GLN A 150 12.01 20.82 -23.78
CA GLN A 150 11.70 21.80 -24.85
C GLN A 150 12.93 22.60 -25.31
N THR A 151 14.13 22.34 -24.77
CA THR A 151 15.41 22.95 -25.16
C THR A 151 16.29 21.95 -25.90
#